data_AF-A0A954Z1M6-F1
#
_entry.id   AF-A0A954Z1M6-F1
#
_cell.length_a   1.000
_cell.length_b   1.000
_cell.length_c   1.000
_cell.angle_alpha   90.00
_cell.angle_beta   90.00
_cell.angle_gamma   90.00
#
_symmetry.space_group_name_H-M   'P 1'
#
loop_
_entity.id
_entity.type
_entity.pdbx_description
1 polymer ?
#
loop_
_entity_poly.entity_id
_entity_poly.type
_entity_poly.pdbx_seq_one_letter_code
_entity_poly.pdbx_strand_id
1 'polypeptide(L)'
;AEQSLHFGLIPRMHRGLFAMNELPDLDDSVQVGLFNILEERDVQIRGFPVRFDIDVLVLFSANPGTYNRSGKVIPQLKDRIGATIQTHYPRDRDTGIEIMEREALAGGKLDLGGEFPVLVPRFMKEICEETARAARDSKYVDQDSGVSARFSIANYRTMIASARRRAAVLGEPHAIPRISDLAHIVSSSMGKLELDLMSSHQMSEQQIIDAVIVAAIRKVFDEYCDRHGFEEIADIFGKGVTIEVGDLLPSSAYEERMSRVPPAWEKAFEINPSQDPAMRACCVEFVLAGLYANEKISRTTRHGRVEYET
;
A
#
# COMPACT_ATOMS: atom_id res chain seq x y z
N ALA A 1 -25.54 -34.13 -31.64
CA ALA A 1 -24.35 -34.64 -30.92
C ALA A 1 -23.37 -33.52 -30.56
N GLU A 2 -23.20 -32.48 -31.39
CA GLU A 2 -22.34 -31.32 -31.05
C GLU A 2 -22.82 -30.48 -29.85
N GLN A 3 -24.11 -30.51 -29.50
CA GLN A 3 -24.66 -29.78 -28.36
C GLN A 3 -24.45 -30.47 -26.99
N SER A 4 -23.80 -31.64 -26.95
CA SER A 4 -23.62 -32.44 -25.72
C SER A 4 -22.21 -32.36 -25.13
N LEU A 5 -21.26 -31.77 -25.87
CA LEU A 5 -19.84 -31.75 -25.53
C LEU A 5 -19.46 -30.40 -24.89
N HIS A 6 -19.33 -30.41 -23.57
CA HIS A 6 -18.73 -29.28 -22.85
C HIS A 6 -17.22 -29.34 -22.95
N PHE A 7 -16.66 -28.57 -23.88
CA PHE A 7 -15.22 -28.29 -23.90
C PHE A 7 -14.83 -27.62 -22.57
N GLY A 8 -13.91 -28.24 -21.84
CA GLY A 8 -13.32 -27.68 -20.62
C GLY A 8 -12.58 -26.37 -20.90
N LEU A 9 -12.03 -25.75 -19.85
CA LEU A 9 -11.38 -24.44 -19.97
C LEU A 9 -10.14 -24.46 -20.87
N ILE A 10 -9.31 -25.50 -20.79
CA ILE A 10 -8.02 -25.57 -21.53
C ILE A 10 -8.24 -25.79 -23.04
N PRO A 11 -9.07 -26.75 -23.51
CA PRO A 11 -9.34 -26.90 -24.95
C PRO A 11 -9.86 -25.63 -25.63
N ARG A 12 -10.61 -24.79 -24.90
CA ARG A 12 -11.12 -23.51 -25.41
C ARG A 12 -10.01 -22.47 -25.64
N MET A 13 -8.83 -22.68 -25.05
CA MET A 13 -7.66 -21.81 -25.16
C MET A 13 -6.60 -22.37 -26.13
N HIS A 14 -7.00 -23.22 -27.09
CA HIS A 14 -6.09 -23.67 -28.16
C HIS A 14 -5.45 -22.47 -28.88
N ARG A 15 -4.13 -22.52 -29.05
CA ARG A 15 -3.23 -21.47 -29.53
C ARG A 15 -3.21 -20.21 -28.64
N GLY A 16 -3.50 -20.38 -27.36
CA GLY A 16 -3.59 -19.31 -26.38
C GLY A 16 -2.66 -19.47 -25.17
N LEU A 17 -2.75 -18.48 -24.28
CA LEU A 17 -2.11 -18.51 -22.97
C LEU A 17 -3.15 -18.92 -21.93
N PHE A 18 -2.91 -20.03 -21.23
CA PHE A 18 -3.74 -20.45 -20.11
C PHE A 18 -3.05 -20.06 -18.80
N ALA A 19 -3.50 -18.95 -18.20
CA ALA A 19 -3.00 -18.46 -16.93
C ALA A 19 -3.84 -18.98 -15.75
N MET A 20 -3.18 -19.55 -14.74
CA MET A 20 -3.83 -19.97 -13.49
C MET A 20 -3.08 -19.45 -12.26
N ASN A 21 -3.79 -19.25 -11.15
CA ASN A 21 -3.16 -18.88 -9.90
C ASN A 21 -2.92 -20.11 -9.04
N GLU A 22 -1.79 -20.09 -8.32
CA GLU A 22 -1.52 -21.01 -7.21
C GLU A 22 -1.65 -22.48 -7.60
N LEU A 23 -0.89 -22.90 -8.64
CA LEU A 23 -0.81 -24.32 -9.05
C LEU A 23 -0.62 -25.29 -7.86
N PRO A 24 0.21 -24.98 -6.83
CA PRO A 24 0.40 -25.86 -5.68
C PRO A 24 -0.83 -26.09 -4.79
N ASP A 25 -1.87 -25.27 -4.94
CA ASP A 25 -3.10 -25.38 -4.14
C ASP A 25 -4.22 -26.12 -4.90
N LEU A 26 -3.96 -26.51 -6.16
CA LEU A 26 -4.84 -27.41 -6.90
C LEU A 26 -4.68 -28.85 -6.43
N ASP A 27 -5.81 -29.57 -6.36
CA ASP A 27 -5.85 -31.00 -6.10
C ASP A 27 -4.97 -31.79 -7.09
N ASP A 28 -4.33 -32.85 -6.59
CA ASP A 28 -3.45 -33.72 -7.40
C ASP A 28 -4.13 -34.23 -8.67
N SER A 29 -5.44 -34.51 -8.62
CA SER A 29 -6.21 -34.97 -9.78
C SER A 29 -6.26 -33.94 -10.92
N VAL A 30 -6.32 -32.65 -10.57
CA VAL A 30 -6.31 -31.54 -11.53
C VAL A 30 -4.91 -31.36 -12.11
N GLN A 31 -3.88 -31.50 -11.26
CA GLN A 31 -2.48 -31.45 -11.70
C GLN A 31 -2.14 -32.59 -12.67
N VAL A 32 -2.60 -33.81 -12.40
CA VAL A 32 -2.45 -34.95 -13.33
C VAL A 32 -3.19 -34.70 -14.63
N GLY A 33 -4.40 -34.14 -14.58
CA GLY A 33 -5.13 -33.74 -15.79
C GLY A 33 -4.35 -32.71 -16.62
N LEU A 34 -3.75 -31.72 -15.98
CA LEU A 34 -2.90 -30.72 -16.64
C LEU A 34 -1.65 -31.36 -17.27
N PHE A 35 -1.00 -32.29 -16.56
CA PHE A 35 0.15 -33.02 -17.06
C PHE A 35 -0.18 -33.80 -18.34
N ASN A 36 -1.30 -34.53 -18.34
CA ASN A 36 -1.73 -35.28 -19.52
C ASN A 36 -1.96 -34.38 -20.74
N ILE A 37 -2.50 -33.17 -20.52
CA ILE A 37 -2.68 -32.20 -21.60
C ILE A 37 -1.33 -31.68 -22.12
N LEU A 38 -0.38 -31.40 -21.23
CA LEU A 38 0.95 -30.91 -21.62
C LEU A 38 1.80 -31.98 -22.31
N GLU A 39 1.65 -33.25 -21.91
CA GLU A 39 2.44 -34.37 -22.41
C GLU A 39 1.85 -34.98 -23.69
N GLU A 40 0.63 -35.49 -23.58
CA GLU A 40 0.00 -36.27 -24.65
C GLU A 40 -0.76 -35.38 -25.63
N ARG A 41 -0.93 -34.09 -25.29
CA ARG A 41 -1.84 -33.16 -25.99
C ARG A 41 -3.19 -33.84 -26.22
N ASP A 42 -3.66 -34.58 -25.22
CA ASP A 42 -4.88 -35.37 -25.30
C ASP A 42 -5.83 -34.95 -24.17
N VAL A 43 -7.12 -34.82 -24.50
CA VAL A 43 -8.18 -34.51 -23.54
C VAL A 43 -9.25 -35.56 -23.71
N GLN A 44 -9.20 -36.59 -22.87
CA GLN A 44 -10.20 -37.64 -22.87
C GLN A 44 -11.49 -37.15 -22.19
N ILE A 45 -12.59 -37.27 -22.92
CA ILE A 45 -13.92 -36.94 -22.41
C ILE A 45 -14.55 -38.22 -21.88
N ARG A 46 -15.08 -38.17 -20.66
CA ARG A 46 -15.69 -39.32 -20.01
C ARG A 46 -16.83 -39.87 -20.89
N GLY A 47 -16.67 -41.09 -21.39
CA GLY A 47 -17.65 -41.74 -22.29
C GLY A 47 -17.42 -41.53 -23.78
N PHE A 48 -16.42 -40.74 -24.21
CA PHE A 48 -16.08 -40.55 -25.62
C PHE A 48 -14.55 -40.52 -25.84
N PRO A 49 -13.98 -41.43 -26.65
CA PRO A 49 -12.57 -41.39 -27.00
C PRO A 49 -12.34 -40.32 -28.08
N VAL A 50 -12.36 -39.05 -27.68
CA VAL A 50 -12.03 -37.92 -28.56
C VAL A 50 -10.68 -37.37 -28.11
N ARG A 51 -9.76 -37.24 -29.07
CA ARG A 51 -8.44 -36.62 -28.86
C ARG A 51 -8.40 -35.27 -29.56
N PHE A 52 -7.85 -34.26 -28.89
CA PHE A 52 -7.71 -32.91 -29.44
C PHE A 52 -6.25 -32.54 -29.43
N ASP A 53 -5.62 -32.32 -30.59
CA ASP A 53 -4.25 -31.79 -30.66
C ASP A 53 -4.25 -30.33 -30.17
N ILE A 54 -4.00 -30.13 -28.87
CA ILE A 54 -4.02 -28.83 -28.22
C ILE A 54 -2.60 -28.25 -28.18
N ASP A 55 -2.46 -27.06 -28.74
CA ASP A 55 -1.31 -26.19 -28.57
C ASP A 55 -1.68 -25.10 -27.54
N VAL A 56 -1.02 -25.05 -26.39
CA VAL A 56 -1.32 -24.06 -25.34
C VAL A 56 -0.05 -23.77 -24.54
N LEU A 57 0.20 -22.51 -24.22
CA LEU A 57 1.22 -22.14 -23.24
C LEU A 57 0.55 -21.96 -21.88
N VAL A 58 0.96 -22.76 -20.91
CA VAL A 58 0.45 -22.67 -19.54
C VAL A 58 1.35 -21.73 -18.74
N LEU A 59 0.75 -20.72 -18.12
CA LEU A 59 1.39 -19.82 -17.16
C LEU A 59 0.73 -20.06 -15.80
N PHE A 60 1.51 -20.16 -14.74
CA PHE A 60 0.95 -20.22 -13.40
C PHE A 60 1.77 -19.46 -12.38
N SER A 61 1.10 -19.00 -11.32
CA SER A 61 1.75 -18.45 -10.14
C SER A 61 1.89 -19.52 -9.06
N ALA A 62 2.88 -19.32 -8.19
CA ALA A 62 3.06 -20.12 -6.99
C ALA A 62 3.81 -19.29 -5.95
N ASN A 63 3.43 -19.39 -4.68
CA ASN A 63 4.25 -18.87 -3.59
C ASN A 63 5.53 -19.74 -3.48
N PRO A 64 6.75 -19.16 -3.46
CA PRO A 64 7.99 -19.91 -3.30
C PRO A 64 7.99 -20.90 -2.14
N GLY A 65 7.39 -20.51 -1.00
CA GLY A 65 7.29 -21.34 0.20
C GLY A 65 6.47 -22.61 -0.03
N THR A 66 5.44 -22.55 -0.88
CA THR A 66 4.59 -23.71 -1.22
C THR A 66 5.15 -24.51 -2.38
N TYR A 67 5.70 -23.85 -3.40
CA TYR A 67 6.26 -24.48 -4.60
C TYR A 67 7.41 -25.46 -4.29
N ASN A 68 8.25 -25.09 -3.31
CA ASN A 68 9.40 -25.88 -2.89
C ASN A 68 9.04 -27.01 -1.92
N ARG A 69 7.83 -27.02 -1.33
CA ARG A 69 7.40 -28.11 -0.44
C ARG A 69 7.18 -29.40 -1.23
N SER A 70 7.61 -30.51 -0.65
CA SER A 70 7.39 -31.84 -1.24
C SER A 70 5.88 -32.15 -1.30
N GLY A 71 5.45 -32.77 -2.39
CA GLY A 71 4.05 -33.17 -2.60
C GLY A 71 3.08 -32.05 -3.02
N LYS A 72 3.53 -30.78 -3.07
CA LYS A 72 2.66 -29.66 -3.46
C LYS A 72 2.49 -29.50 -4.97
N VAL A 73 3.51 -29.85 -5.75
CA VAL A 73 3.40 -29.98 -7.20
C VAL A 73 3.97 -31.33 -7.60
N ILE A 74 3.21 -32.10 -8.38
CA ILE A 74 3.62 -33.45 -8.78
C ILE A 74 4.93 -33.38 -9.61
N PRO A 75 5.89 -34.30 -9.40
CA PRO A 75 7.17 -34.29 -10.11
C PRO A 75 7.03 -34.24 -11.64
N GLN A 76 6.02 -34.95 -12.17
CA GLN A 76 5.73 -35.00 -13.61
C GLN A 76 5.45 -33.62 -14.21
N LEU A 77 4.77 -32.74 -13.47
CA LEU A 77 4.55 -31.36 -13.90
C LEU A 77 5.83 -30.53 -13.78
N LYS A 78 6.61 -30.71 -12.71
CA LYS A 78 7.88 -29.98 -12.51
C LYS A 78 8.84 -30.20 -13.68
N ASP A 79 8.93 -31.44 -14.17
CA ASP A 79 9.77 -31.82 -15.31
C ASP A 79 9.31 -31.24 -16.66
N ARG A 80 8.13 -30.61 -16.71
CA ARG A 80 7.55 -29.97 -17.90
C ARG A 80 7.57 -28.45 -17.87
N ILE A 81 8.10 -27.85 -16.80
CA ILE A 81 8.26 -26.41 -16.69
C ILE A 81 9.45 -25.99 -17.55
N GLY A 82 9.18 -25.27 -18.65
CA GLY A 82 10.22 -24.77 -19.55
C GLY A 82 11.00 -23.57 -19.00
N ALA A 83 10.36 -22.74 -18.18
CA ALA A 83 11.00 -21.58 -17.55
C ALA A 83 10.34 -21.24 -16.20
N THR A 84 11.16 -20.86 -15.24
CA THR A 84 10.71 -20.37 -13.93
C THR A 84 11.13 -18.90 -13.80
N ILE A 85 10.17 -18.01 -13.56
CA ILE A 85 10.42 -16.58 -13.37
C ILE A 85 10.19 -16.26 -11.89
N GLN A 86 11.24 -15.84 -11.20
CA GLN A 86 11.13 -15.34 -9.83
C GLN A 86 10.82 -13.85 -9.86
N THR A 87 9.63 -13.49 -9.38
CA THR A 87 9.20 -12.09 -9.25
C THR A 87 9.66 -11.50 -7.92
N HIS A 88 9.63 -10.17 -7.82
CA HIS A 88 9.94 -9.44 -6.59
C HIS A 88 9.12 -8.16 -6.50
N TYR A 89 8.94 -7.63 -5.29
CA TYR A 89 8.38 -6.30 -5.09
C TYR A 89 9.31 -5.20 -5.65
N PRO A 90 8.80 -4.00 -5.97
CA PRO A 90 9.63 -2.89 -6.44
C PRO A 90 10.80 -2.63 -5.48
N ARG A 91 12.03 -2.60 -6.03
CA ARG A 91 13.25 -2.37 -5.23
C ARG A 91 13.44 -0.91 -4.89
N ASP A 92 13.01 -0.05 -5.80
CA ASP A 92 13.08 1.41 -5.70
C ASP A 92 11.70 2.00 -5.34
N ARG A 93 11.70 3.09 -4.56
CA ARG A 93 10.47 3.75 -4.07
C ARG A 93 9.73 4.44 -5.20
N ASP A 94 10.45 5.07 -6.13
CA ASP A 94 9.83 5.82 -7.23
C ASP A 94 9.09 4.88 -8.18
N THR A 95 9.67 3.71 -8.45
CA THR A 95 8.99 2.63 -9.20
C THR A 95 7.72 2.16 -8.48
N GLY A 96 7.78 2.02 -7.15
CA GLY A 96 6.62 1.66 -6.34
C GLY A 96 5.50 2.71 -6.42
N ILE A 97 5.87 4.00 -6.36
CA ILE A 97 4.94 5.12 -6.52
C ILE A 97 4.30 5.12 -7.92
N GLU A 98 5.08 4.89 -8.97
CA GLU A 98 4.54 4.84 -10.34
C GLU A 98 3.47 3.74 -10.48
N ILE A 99 3.75 2.54 -9.97
CA ILE A 99 2.80 1.42 -9.96
C ILE A 99 1.57 1.79 -9.11
N MET A 100 1.78 2.34 -7.92
CA MET A 100 0.71 2.73 -7.00
C MET A 100 -0.24 3.74 -7.64
N GLU A 101 0.29 4.82 -8.22
CA GLU A 101 -0.50 5.87 -8.87
C GLU A 101 -1.24 5.34 -10.09
N ARG A 102 -0.54 4.61 -10.97
CA ARG A 102 -1.14 4.05 -12.19
C ARG A 102 -2.29 3.10 -11.85
N GLU A 103 -2.07 2.17 -10.92
CA GLU A 103 -3.10 1.19 -10.52
C GLU A 103 -4.22 1.81 -9.70
N ALA A 104 -3.95 2.88 -8.95
CA ALA A 104 -4.98 3.63 -8.23
C ALA A 104 -5.97 4.30 -9.20
N LEU A 105 -5.45 4.91 -10.27
CA LEU A 105 -6.20 5.65 -11.30
C LEU A 105 -6.79 4.74 -12.39
N ALA A 106 -6.27 3.52 -12.55
CA ALA A 106 -6.67 2.60 -13.62
C ALA A 106 -8.19 2.38 -13.69
N GLY A 107 -8.74 2.47 -14.90
CA GLY A 107 -10.15 2.23 -15.18
C GLY A 107 -11.12 3.27 -14.59
N GLY A 108 -10.64 4.48 -14.28
CA GLY A 108 -11.48 5.55 -13.71
C GLY A 108 -11.91 5.27 -12.26
N LYS A 109 -11.25 4.32 -11.57
CA LYS A 109 -11.56 3.95 -10.18
C LYS A 109 -11.28 5.07 -9.18
N LEU A 110 -10.40 6.00 -9.56
CA LEU A 110 -10.06 7.17 -8.79
C LEU A 110 -9.93 8.34 -9.77
N ASP A 111 -10.71 9.38 -9.55
CA ASP A 111 -10.56 10.65 -10.25
C ASP A 111 -9.85 11.63 -9.32
N LEU A 112 -8.88 12.39 -9.81
CA LEU A 112 -8.23 13.48 -9.07
C LEU A 112 -8.90 14.82 -9.36
N GLY A 113 -9.69 14.94 -10.43
CA GLY A 113 -10.44 16.14 -10.80
C GLY A 113 -11.94 16.03 -10.48
N GLY A 114 -12.63 17.16 -10.43
CA GLY A 114 -14.03 17.27 -10.02
C GLY A 114 -14.29 18.60 -9.30
N GLU A 115 -15.37 18.68 -8.54
CA GLU A 115 -15.70 19.88 -7.73
C GLU A 115 -14.62 20.17 -6.66
N PHE A 116 -14.03 19.12 -6.08
CA PHE A 116 -12.93 19.19 -5.11
C PHE A 116 -11.69 18.50 -5.69
N PRO A 117 -10.92 19.19 -6.56
CA PRO A 117 -9.72 18.65 -7.17
C PRO A 117 -8.67 18.31 -6.11
N VAL A 118 -8.03 17.14 -6.26
CA VAL A 118 -7.05 16.62 -5.31
C VAL A 118 -5.64 16.83 -5.86
N LEU A 119 -4.81 17.53 -5.10
CA LEU A 119 -3.40 17.75 -5.40
C LEU A 119 -2.57 17.01 -4.36
N VAL A 120 -1.81 16.00 -4.77
CA VAL A 120 -1.04 15.16 -3.84
C VAL A 120 0.45 15.56 -3.88
N PRO A 121 1.01 16.10 -2.78
CA PRO A 121 2.44 16.42 -2.69
C PRO A 121 3.30 15.17 -2.82
N ARG A 122 4.53 15.32 -3.32
CA ARG A 122 5.45 14.18 -3.55
C ARG A 122 5.70 13.38 -2.27
N PHE A 123 6.03 14.05 -1.17
CA PHE A 123 6.29 13.39 0.11
C PHE A 123 5.08 12.57 0.62
N MET A 124 3.83 12.96 0.32
CA MET A 124 2.66 12.16 0.70
C MET A 124 2.58 10.85 -0.09
N LYS A 125 2.95 10.87 -1.39
CA LYS A 125 3.06 9.64 -2.20
C LYS A 125 4.18 8.75 -1.69
N GLU A 126 5.30 9.37 -1.30
CA GLU A 126 6.46 8.67 -0.74
C GLU A 126 6.12 8.04 0.60
N ILE A 127 5.37 8.72 1.48
CA ILE A 127 4.90 8.13 2.75
C ILE A 127 4.01 6.92 2.47
N CYS A 128 3.09 6.97 1.50
CA CYS A 128 2.23 5.82 1.18
C CYS A 128 3.03 4.59 0.71
N GLU A 129 4.00 4.76 -0.19
CA GLU A 129 4.83 3.63 -0.64
C GLU A 129 5.85 3.21 0.42
N GLU A 130 6.45 4.14 1.14
CA GLU A 130 7.39 3.83 2.22
C GLU A 130 6.70 3.12 3.38
N THR A 131 5.40 3.35 3.61
CA THR A 131 4.59 2.57 4.56
C THR A 131 4.52 1.09 4.14
N ALA A 132 4.41 0.79 2.84
CA ALA A 132 4.47 -0.59 2.36
C ALA A 132 5.87 -1.20 2.49
N ARG A 133 6.92 -0.41 2.23
CA ARG A 133 8.32 -0.85 2.38
C ARG A 133 8.67 -1.13 3.84
N ALA A 134 8.32 -0.22 4.75
CA ALA A 134 8.50 -0.39 6.19
C ALA A 134 7.71 -1.59 6.72
N ALA A 135 6.53 -1.91 6.17
CA ALA A 135 5.80 -3.12 6.52
C ALA A 135 6.55 -4.39 6.09
N ARG A 136 7.19 -4.40 4.90
CA ARG A 136 8.01 -5.54 4.44
C ARG A 136 9.26 -5.74 5.30
N ASP A 137 9.78 -4.68 5.91
CA ASP A 137 10.94 -4.78 6.80
C ASP A 137 10.55 -4.99 8.28
N SER A 138 9.24 -4.99 8.59
CA SER A 138 8.73 -5.07 9.95
C SER A 138 8.75 -6.49 10.50
N LYS A 139 9.37 -6.66 11.67
CA LYS A 139 9.36 -7.93 12.42
C LYS A 139 7.98 -8.37 12.90
N TYR A 140 6.98 -7.48 12.85
CA TYR A 140 5.61 -7.75 13.29
C TYR A 140 4.70 -8.23 12.15
N VAL A 141 5.20 -8.19 10.92
CA VAL A 141 4.47 -8.63 9.72
C VAL A 141 5.02 -9.99 9.29
N ASP A 142 4.11 -10.89 8.94
CA ASP A 142 4.47 -12.20 8.39
C ASP A 142 5.08 -12.05 7.00
N GLN A 143 6.37 -12.36 6.91
CA GLN A 143 7.15 -12.25 5.69
C GLN A 143 6.86 -13.36 4.69
N ASP A 144 6.32 -14.51 5.13
CA ASP A 144 5.93 -15.60 4.23
C ASP A 144 4.68 -15.25 3.42
N SER A 145 3.79 -14.46 4.01
CA SER A 145 2.61 -13.87 3.35
C SER A 145 2.97 -12.63 2.53
N GLY A 146 3.97 -11.87 2.98
CA GLY A 146 4.51 -10.69 2.30
C GLY A 146 3.53 -9.50 2.27
N VAL A 147 4.00 -8.35 1.77
CA VAL A 147 3.20 -7.12 1.66
C VAL A 147 3.01 -6.73 0.20
N SER A 148 1.81 -6.99 -0.29
CA SER A 148 1.39 -6.71 -1.66
C SER A 148 1.44 -5.21 -2.01
N ALA A 149 1.66 -4.88 -3.28
CA ALA A 149 1.44 -3.53 -3.81
C ALA A 149 -0.03 -3.07 -3.64
N ARG A 150 -0.98 -4.00 -3.48
CA ARG A 150 -2.38 -3.66 -3.15
C ARG A 150 -2.51 -2.90 -1.84
N PHE A 151 -1.55 -3.05 -0.91
CA PHE A 151 -1.50 -2.32 0.34
C PHE A 151 -1.27 -0.82 0.08
N SER A 152 -0.20 -0.43 -0.60
CA SER A 152 0.05 0.98 -0.94
C SER A 152 -1.04 1.57 -1.84
N ILE A 153 -1.56 0.81 -2.82
CA ILE A 153 -2.67 1.25 -3.68
C ILE A 153 -3.94 1.56 -2.87
N ALA A 154 -4.31 0.68 -1.93
CA ALA A 154 -5.50 0.90 -1.10
C ALA A 154 -5.32 2.09 -0.18
N ASN A 155 -4.15 2.21 0.45
CA ASN A 155 -3.82 3.30 1.37
C ASN A 155 -3.81 4.65 0.66
N TYR A 156 -3.26 4.71 -0.55
CA TYR A 156 -3.27 5.90 -1.40
C TYR A 156 -4.69 6.34 -1.77
N ARG A 157 -5.57 5.40 -2.13
CA ARG A 157 -6.99 5.69 -2.40
C ARG A 157 -7.70 6.22 -1.16
N THR A 158 -7.47 5.62 0.00
CA THR A 158 -8.06 6.06 1.28
C THR A 158 -7.61 7.46 1.65
N MET A 159 -6.32 7.76 1.52
CA MET A 159 -5.76 9.09 1.75
C MET A 159 -6.43 10.15 0.85
N ILE A 160 -6.57 9.86 -0.44
CA ILE A 160 -7.23 10.77 -1.39
C ILE A 160 -8.71 10.96 -1.05
N ALA A 161 -9.42 9.89 -0.72
CA ALA A 161 -10.82 9.96 -0.33
C ALA A 161 -11.01 10.77 0.96
N SER A 162 -10.13 10.59 1.95
CA SER A 162 -10.15 11.36 3.20
C SER A 162 -9.88 12.84 2.95
N ALA A 163 -8.83 13.18 2.19
CA ALA A 163 -8.50 14.56 1.84
C ALA A 163 -9.64 15.25 1.08
N ARG A 164 -10.25 14.56 0.10
CA ARG A 164 -11.40 15.08 -0.65
C ARG A 164 -12.62 15.29 0.23
N ARG A 165 -12.92 14.33 1.13
CA ARG A 165 -14.00 14.46 2.10
C ARG A 165 -13.79 15.69 2.98
N ARG A 166 -12.59 15.89 3.53
CA ARG A 166 -12.24 17.05 4.35
C ARG A 166 -12.47 18.35 3.59
N ALA A 167 -11.96 18.45 2.36
CA ALA A 167 -12.14 19.62 1.52
C ALA A 167 -13.64 19.91 1.27
N ALA A 168 -14.44 18.89 0.98
CA ALA A 168 -15.88 19.03 0.76
C ALA A 168 -16.63 19.50 2.02
N VAL A 169 -16.29 18.95 3.19
CA VAL A 169 -16.92 19.33 4.47
C VAL A 169 -16.55 20.76 4.88
N LEU A 170 -15.31 21.17 4.61
CA LEU A 170 -14.79 22.49 5.00
C LEU A 170 -14.98 23.56 3.92
N GLY A 171 -15.46 23.19 2.72
CA GLY A 171 -15.58 24.09 1.57
C GLY A 171 -14.22 24.56 1.03
N GLU A 172 -13.17 23.77 1.16
CA GLU A 172 -11.84 24.12 0.66
C GLU A 172 -11.74 23.84 -0.85
N PRO A 173 -11.21 24.78 -1.66
CA PRO A 173 -11.20 24.65 -3.12
C PRO A 173 -10.23 23.57 -3.62
N HIS A 174 -9.17 23.28 -2.87
CA HIS A 174 -8.19 22.25 -3.20
C HIS A 174 -8.11 21.21 -2.09
N ALA A 175 -8.25 19.94 -2.46
CA ALA A 175 -8.07 18.82 -1.55
C ALA A 175 -6.58 18.39 -1.55
N ILE A 176 -5.81 18.85 -0.59
CA ILE A 176 -4.40 18.46 -0.42
C ILE A 176 -4.29 17.52 0.77
N PRO A 177 -3.90 16.23 0.59
CA PRO A 177 -3.78 15.29 1.69
C PRO A 177 -2.79 15.76 2.76
N ARG A 178 -3.10 15.54 4.04
CA ARG A 178 -2.27 15.86 5.20
C ARG A 178 -1.97 14.61 6.02
N ILE A 179 -1.10 14.71 7.02
CA ILE A 179 -0.78 13.57 7.90
C ILE A 179 -2.03 13.08 8.64
N SER A 180 -2.94 13.99 9.02
CA SER A 180 -4.21 13.64 9.66
C SER A 180 -5.08 12.73 8.78
N ASP A 181 -5.01 12.88 7.45
CA ASP A 181 -5.74 12.04 6.51
C ASP A 181 -5.19 10.59 6.48
N LEU A 182 -3.93 10.37 6.92
CA LEU A 182 -3.32 9.04 7.04
C LEU A 182 -3.90 8.21 8.19
N ALA A 183 -4.51 8.84 9.21
CA ALA A 183 -5.13 8.10 10.31
C ALA A 183 -6.25 7.15 9.83
N HIS A 184 -6.88 7.46 8.69
CA HIS A 184 -7.92 6.64 8.09
C HIS A 184 -7.36 5.43 7.32
N ILE A 185 -6.06 5.40 7.03
CA ILE A 185 -5.41 4.32 6.28
C ILE A 185 -5.43 3.00 7.06
N VAL A 186 -5.52 3.04 8.40
CA VAL A 186 -5.70 1.84 9.23
C VAL A 186 -6.88 1.01 8.71
N SER A 187 -7.99 1.66 8.34
CA SER A 187 -9.19 0.97 7.82
C SER A 187 -8.96 0.22 6.52
N SER A 188 -8.11 0.73 5.62
CA SER A 188 -7.74 0.05 4.38
C SER A 188 -6.56 -0.90 4.55
N SER A 189 -5.82 -0.80 5.65
CA SER A 189 -4.66 -1.61 5.98
C SER A 189 -5.03 -2.91 6.68
N MET A 190 -6.07 -2.88 7.53
CA MET A 190 -6.55 -4.07 8.25
C MET A 190 -6.90 -5.20 7.28
N GLY A 191 -6.42 -6.41 7.61
CA GLY A 191 -6.63 -7.62 6.79
C GLY A 191 -5.90 -7.64 5.44
N LYS A 192 -5.03 -6.66 5.15
CA LYS A 192 -4.07 -6.72 4.03
C LYS A 192 -2.63 -6.99 4.47
N LEU A 193 -2.39 -6.92 5.77
CA LEU A 193 -1.16 -7.32 6.42
C LEU A 193 -1.47 -8.54 7.25
N GLU A 194 -0.76 -9.63 7.00
CA GLU A 194 -0.75 -10.77 7.90
C GLU A 194 0.27 -10.47 9.00
N LEU A 195 -0.14 -10.63 10.26
CA LEU A 195 0.72 -10.36 11.40
C LEU A 195 1.39 -11.63 11.88
N ASP A 196 2.64 -11.51 12.30
CA ASP A 196 3.32 -12.60 12.97
C ASP A 196 2.73 -12.79 14.38
N LEU A 197 2.08 -13.94 14.58
CA LEU A 197 1.41 -14.32 15.83
C LEU A 197 2.36 -14.37 17.03
N MET A 198 3.65 -14.63 16.81
CA MET A 198 4.62 -14.74 17.91
C MET A 198 5.08 -13.38 18.44
N SER A 199 5.14 -12.37 17.58
CA SER A 199 5.56 -11.00 17.92
C SER A 199 4.38 -10.05 18.20
N SER A 200 3.17 -10.39 17.73
CA SER A 200 1.95 -9.58 17.90
C SER A 200 1.28 -9.70 19.28
N HIS A 201 1.70 -10.61 20.17
CA HIS A 201 1.21 -10.64 21.56
C HIS A 201 1.50 -9.34 22.35
N GLN A 202 2.39 -8.48 21.85
CA GLN A 202 2.81 -7.24 22.50
C GLN A 202 2.07 -5.99 21.98
N MET A 203 1.48 -6.04 20.79
CA MET A 203 0.91 -4.87 20.11
C MET A 203 -0.32 -5.27 19.30
N SER A 204 -1.38 -4.46 19.36
CA SER A 204 -2.53 -4.65 18.48
C SER A 204 -2.17 -4.39 17.01
N GLU A 205 -2.98 -4.93 16.08
CA GLU A 205 -2.82 -4.69 14.63
C GLU A 205 -2.76 -3.19 14.30
N GLN A 206 -3.62 -2.40 14.95
CA GLN A 206 -3.61 -0.95 14.79
C GLN A 206 -2.30 -0.32 15.26
N GLN A 207 -1.76 -0.72 16.42
CA GLN A 207 -0.49 -0.20 16.92
C GLN A 207 0.68 -0.57 15.99
N ILE A 208 0.65 -1.75 15.37
CA ILE A 208 1.66 -2.17 14.40
C ILE A 208 1.58 -1.30 13.14
N ILE A 209 0.38 -1.10 12.60
CA ILE A 209 0.17 -0.22 11.44
C ILE A 209 0.64 1.21 11.75
N ASP A 210 0.28 1.74 12.91
CA ASP A 210 0.72 3.08 13.34
C ASP A 210 2.23 3.17 13.44
N ALA A 211 2.90 2.16 14.02
CA ALA A 211 4.36 2.11 14.10
C ALA A 211 5.02 2.08 12.72
N VAL A 212 4.46 1.33 11.76
CA VAL A 212 4.94 1.29 10.37
C VAL A 212 4.78 2.65 9.69
N ILE A 213 3.64 3.32 9.88
CA ILE A 213 3.40 4.67 9.34
C ILE A 213 4.39 5.67 9.94
N VAL A 214 4.62 5.63 11.25
CA VAL A 214 5.60 6.50 11.93
C VAL A 214 7.02 6.25 11.38
N ALA A 215 7.40 4.99 11.17
CA ALA A 215 8.69 4.65 10.58
C ALA A 215 8.82 5.20 9.14
N ALA A 216 7.76 5.10 8.34
CA ALA A 216 7.72 5.66 6.99
C ALA A 216 7.81 7.19 6.99
N ILE A 217 7.04 7.86 7.84
CA ILE A 217 7.09 9.33 8.01
C ILE A 217 8.50 9.75 8.40
N ARG A 218 9.13 9.09 9.38
CA ARG A 218 10.50 9.39 9.81
C ARG A 218 11.47 9.36 8.64
N LYS A 219 11.44 8.28 7.86
CA LYS A 219 12.39 8.06 6.75
C LYS A 219 12.19 9.11 5.65
N VAL A 220 10.95 9.39 5.26
CA VAL A 220 10.68 10.44 4.27
C VAL A 220 11.04 11.82 4.83
N PHE A 221 10.73 12.10 6.10
CA PHE A 221 11.02 13.39 6.72
C PHE A 221 12.52 13.69 6.79
N ASP A 222 13.34 12.70 7.15
CA ASP A 222 14.80 12.82 7.20
C ASP A 222 15.42 13.10 5.81
N GLU A 223 14.71 12.83 4.70
CA GLU A 223 15.15 13.17 3.34
C GLU A 223 14.81 14.61 2.92
N TYR A 224 13.78 15.22 3.52
CA TYR A 224 13.31 16.57 3.18
C TYR A 224 13.81 17.65 4.15
N CYS A 225 14.10 17.29 5.39
CA CYS A 225 14.43 18.23 6.45
C CYS A 225 15.76 17.88 7.10
N ASP A 226 16.72 18.81 7.01
CA ASP A 226 17.91 18.75 7.85
C ASP A 226 17.53 18.91 9.33
N ARG A 227 18.22 18.18 10.20
CA ARG A 227 18.02 18.19 11.67
C ARG A 227 18.28 19.55 12.32
N HIS A 228 18.82 20.50 11.58
CA HIS A 228 19.03 21.86 12.05
C HIS A 228 17.68 22.53 12.40
N GLY A 229 17.59 23.11 13.61
CA GLY A 229 16.39 23.78 14.12
C GLY A 229 15.40 22.88 14.85
N PHE A 230 15.60 21.55 14.90
CA PHE A 230 14.67 20.66 15.61
C PHE A 230 14.63 20.91 17.12
N GLU A 231 15.79 21.17 17.73
CA GLU A 231 15.88 21.48 19.16
C GLU A 231 15.18 22.79 19.50
N GLU A 232 15.30 23.82 18.65
CA GLU A 232 14.61 25.10 18.86
C GLU A 232 13.09 24.92 18.86
N ILE A 233 12.57 24.09 17.93
CA ILE A 233 11.15 23.76 17.90
C ILE A 233 10.76 22.98 19.17
N ALA A 234 11.52 21.95 19.54
CA ALA A 234 11.25 21.14 20.73
C ALA A 234 11.25 21.97 22.02
N ASP A 235 12.18 22.92 22.17
CA ASP A 235 12.26 23.85 23.31
C ASP A 235 11.01 24.73 23.44
N ILE A 236 10.37 25.09 22.31
CA ILE A 236 9.12 25.86 22.33
C ILE A 236 7.98 24.98 22.87
N PHE A 237 7.87 23.72 22.42
CA PHE A 237 6.88 22.78 22.95
C PHE A 237 7.14 22.49 24.44
N GLY A 238 8.41 22.37 24.85
CA GLY A 238 8.81 22.15 26.25
C GLY A 238 8.43 23.28 27.21
N LYS A 239 8.12 24.47 26.69
CA LYS A 239 7.56 25.60 27.47
C LYS A 239 6.04 25.52 27.67
N GLY A 240 5.41 24.40 27.29
CA GLY A 240 3.96 24.17 27.42
C GLY A 240 3.14 24.67 26.23
N VAL A 241 3.76 24.86 25.06
CA VAL A 241 3.01 25.15 23.83
C VAL A 241 2.42 23.86 23.29
N THR A 242 1.10 23.83 23.12
CA THR A 242 0.39 22.73 22.46
C THR A 242 -0.15 23.21 21.12
N ILE A 243 0.07 22.40 20.07
CA ILE A 243 -0.51 22.61 18.74
C ILE A 243 -1.46 21.46 18.44
N GLU A 244 -2.74 21.80 18.26
CA GLU A 244 -3.76 20.86 17.81
C GLU A 244 -3.79 20.84 16.28
N VAL A 245 -3.87 19.64 15.71
CA VAL A 245 -4.14 19.37 14.30
C VAL A 245 -5.30 18.39 14.17
N GLY A 246 -5.93 18.32 13.00
CA GLY A 246 -7.01 17.37 12.80
C GLY A 246 -7.64 17.38 11.40
N ASP A 247 -8.44 16.35 11.17
CA ASP A 247 -9.16 16.07 9.93
C ASP A 247 -10.31 17.05 9.63
N LEU A 248 -10.77 17.82 10.63
CA LEU A 248 -11.79 18.85 10.48
C LEU A 248 -11.28 20.26 10.80
N LEU A 249 -9.95 20.44 10.90
CA LEU A 249 -9.35 21.76 11.09
C LEU A 249 -9.18 22.47 9.73
N PRO A 250 -9.80 23.65 9.53
CA PRO A 250 -9.60 24.45 8.31
C PRO A 250 -8.14 24.80 8.06
N SER A 251 -7.71 24.74 6.79
CA SER A 251 -6.34 25.07 6.38
C SER A 251 -5.92 26.47 6.82
N SER A 252 -6.85 27.43 6.78
CA SER A 252 -6.62 28.82 7.17
C SER A 252 -6.27 28.98 8.65
N ALA A 253 -6.64 28.03 9.51
CA ALA A 253 -6.35 28.11 10.94
C ALA A 253 -4.88 27.78 11.29
N TYR A 254 -4.13 27.16 10.37
CA TYR A 254 -2.75 26.74 10.64
C TYR A 254 -1.81 27.93 10.78
N GLU A 255 -1.98 29.00 10.01
CA GLU A 255 -1.13 30.19 10.09
C GLU A 255 -1.19 30.84 11.49
N GLU A 256 -2.41 31.06 12.01
CA GLU A 256 -2.60 31.61 13.36
C GLU A 256 -2.02 30.67 14.43
N ARG A 257 -2.27 29.36 14.34
CA ARG A 257 -1.75 28.38 15.32
C ARG A 257 -0.24 28.34 15.33
N MET A 258 0.38 28.38 14.16
CA MET A 258 1.83 28.30 14.01
C MET A 258 2.56 29.61 14.34
N SER A 259 1.85 30.73 14.52
CA SER A 259 2.44 31.95 15.10
C SER A 259 3.09 31.72 16.48
N ARG A 260 2.65 30.68 17.21
CA ARG A 260 3.20 30.25 18.49
C ARG A 260 4.49 29.44 18.35
N VAL A 261 4.77 28.89 17.17
CA VAL A 261 5.98 28.11 16.85
C VAL A 261 6.54 28.55 15.50
N PRO A 262 7.05 29.81 15.36
CA PRO A 262 7.54 30.32 14.09
C PRO A 262 8.60 29.44 13.40
N PRO A 263 9.57 28.82 14.10
CA PRO A 263 10.57 27.98 13.43
C PRO A 263 9.97 26.77 12.70
N ALA A 264 8.86 26.20 13.20
CA ALA A 264 8.17 25.10 12.53
C ALA A 264 7.38 25.57 11.30
N TRP A 265 6.88 26.81 11.31
CA TRP A 265 6.27 27.43 10.13
C TRP A 265 7.28 27.66 9.01
N GLU A 266 8.47 28.19 9.34
CA GLU A 266 9.57 28.38 8.39
C GLU A 266 10.06 27.04 7.84
N LYS A 267 10.19 26.02 8.70
CA LYS A 267 10.57 24.67 8.27
C LYS A 267 9.59 24.08 7.25
N ALA A 268 8.29 24.30 7.45
CA ALA A 268 7.28 23.89 6.47
C ALA A 268 7.42 24.63 5.13
N PHE A 269 7.99 25.84 5.10
CA PHE A 269 8.27 26.61 3.89
C PHE A 269 9.47 26.07 3.11
N GLU A 270 10.48 25.55 3.80
CA GLU A 270 11.63 24.86 3.17
C GLU A 270 11.18 23.62 2.37
N ILE A 271 10.16 22.90 2.86
CA ILE A 271 9.60 21.70 2.20
C ILE A 271 8.84 22.08 0.92
N ASN A 272 8.00 23.12 0.99
CA ASN A 272 7.26 23.62 -0.15
C ASN A 272 6.95 25.13 0.01
N PRO A 273 7.42 25.99 -0.91
CA PRO A 273 7.24 27.44 -0.81
C PRO A 273 5.85 27.94 -1.26
N SER A 274 4.91 27.03 -1.56
CA SER A 274 3.55 27.39 -1.94
C SER A 274 2.85 28.19 -0.84
N GLN A 275 2.11 29.22 -1.27
CA GLN A 275 1.27 30.07 -0.40
C GLN A 275 -0.18 29.56 -0.29
N ASP A 276 -0.53 28.46 -0.96
CA ASP A 276 -1.84 27.83 -0.81
C ASP A 276 -2.02 27.35 0.64
N PRO A 277 -3.04 27.82 1.39
CA PRO A 277 -3.28 27.41 2.77
C PRO A 277 -3.35 25.88 2.94
N ALA A 278 -3.94 25.16 1.99
CA ALA A 278 -4.06 23.70 2.08
C ALA A 278 -2.71 23.00 1.93
N MET A 279 -1.81 23.54 1.09
CA MET A 279 -0.44 23.06 0.97
C MET A 279 0.38 23.39 2.22
N ARG A 280 0.21 24.60 2.78
CA ARG A 280 0.86 25.00 4.03
C ARG A 280 0.46 24.10 5.19
N ALA A 281 -0.84 23.82 5.36
CA ALA A 281 -1.34 22.92 6.39
C ALA A 281 -0.75 21.50 6.27
N CYS A 282 -0.65 20.98 5.04
CA CYS A 282 -0.01 19.69 4.76
C CYS A 282 1.46 19.66 5.20
N CYS A 283 2.24 20.69 4.84
CA CYS A 283 3.67 20.77 5.19
C CYS A 283 3.88 20.95 6.69
N VAL A 284 3.05 21.75 7.37
CA VAL A 284 3.10 21.92 8.83
C VAL A 284 2.84 20.60 9.53
N GLU A 285 1.78 19.87 9.14
CA GLU A 285 1.50 18.56 9.73
C GLU A 285 2.65 17.57 9.50
N PHE A 286 3.29 17.63 8.33
CA PHE A 286 4.46 16.79 8.04
C PHE A 286 5.66 17.12 8.93
N VAL A 287 5.93 18.40 9.21
CA VAL A 287 6.97 18.82 10.17
C VAL A 287 6.67 18.31 11.57
N LEU A 288 5.45 18.52 12.07
CA LEU A 288 5.06 18.07 13.41
C LEU A 288 5.15 16.54 13.54
N ALA A 289 4.65 15.82 12.53
CA ALA A 289 4.72 14.36 12.49
C ALA A 289 6.17 13.85 12.39
N GLY A 290 7.03 14.52 11.63
CA GLY A 290 8.45 14.21 11.51
C GLY A 290 9.23 14.43 12.80
N LEU A 291 8.93 15.50 13.54
CA LEU A 291 9.48 15.77 14.87
C LEU A 291 9.04 14.71 15.88
N TYR A 292 7.77 14.32 15.86
CA TYR A 292 7.26 13.21 16.68
C TYR A 292 7.94 11.89 16.33
N ALA A 293 8.07 11.58 15.05
CA ALA A 293 8.71 10.35 14.58
C ALA A 293 10.22 10.29 14.88
N ASN A 294 10.85 11.45 15.12
CA ASN A 294 12.21 11.59 15.61
C ASN A 294 12.30 11.77 17.14
N GLU A 295 11.21 11.51 17.87
CA GLU A 295 11.12 11.54 19.34
C GLU A 295 11.49 12.91 19.94
N LYS A 296 11.24 14.00 19.20
CA LYS A 296 11.50 15.38 19.65
C LYS A 296 10.31 16.01 20.36
N ILE A 297 9.10 15.57 20.02
CA ILE A 297 7.86 16.01 20.63
C ILE A 297 6.96 14.80 20.87
N SER A 298 6.05 14.92 21.81
CA SER A 298 5.00 13.95 22.14
C SER A 298 3.74 14.21 21.31
N ARG A 299 2.97 13.15 21.07
CA ARG A 299 1.69 13.20 20.36
C ARG A 299 0.62 12.50 21.19
N THR A 300 -0.46 13.21 21.49
CA THR A 300 -1.66 12.66 22.12
C THR A 300 -2.85 12.75 21.17
N THR A 301 -3.80 11.81 21.29
CA THR A 301 -5.01 11.79 20.47
C THR A 301 -6.23 11.78 21.36
N ARG A 302 -7.11 12.76 21.20
CA ARG A 302 -8.34 12.93 21.99
C ARG A 302 -9.52 13.24 21.06
N HIS A 303 -10.54 12.39 21.07
CA HIS A 303 -11.79 12.59 20.30
C HIS A 303 -11.58 12.92 18.81
N GLY A 304 -10.60 12.29 18.14
CA GLY A 304 -10.29 12.52 16.72
C GLY A 304 -9.40 13.74 16.45
N ARG A 305 -9.00 14.48 17.48
CA ARG A 305 -8.00 15.55 17.40
C ARG A 305 -6.64 15.03 17.83
N VAL A 306 -5.60 15.49 17.15
CA VAL A 306 -4.21 15.15 17.47
C VAL A 306 -3.57 16.40 18.06
N GLU A 307 -3.02 16.27 19.26
CA GLU A 307 -2.32 17.33 19.97
C GLU A 307 -0.83 16.98 20.03
N TYR A 308 0.02 17.92 19.62
CA TYR A 308 1.46 17.83 19.78
C TYR A 308 1.90 18.67 20.98
N GLU A 309 2.68 18.04 21.86
CA GLU A 309 3.19 18.59 23.13
C GLU A 309 4.58 18.02 23.43
N THR A 310 5.17 18.27 24.60
CA THR A 310 6.41 17.61 25.06
C THR A 310 6.08 16.63 26.16
#